data_AF-A0A183C114-F1
#
_entry.id   AF-A0A183C114-F1
#
_cell.length_a   1.000
_cell.length_b   1.000
_cell.length_c   1.000
_cell.angle_alpha   90.00
_cell.angle_beta   90.00
_cell.angle_gamma   90.00
#
_symmetry.space_group_name_H-M   'P 1'
#
loop_
_entity.id
_entity.type
_entity.pdbx_description
1 polymer ?
#
loop_
_entity_poly.entity_id
_entity_poly.type
_entity_poly.pdbx_seq_one_letter_code
_entity_poly.pdbx_strand_id
1 'polypeptide(L)'
;MSFVWGDDNIAYLHKRQQALVRNPLFYGMQYSEDPAQIKAWAPLLMEGRDPNQKVAATWMPLGTDVNFGVITRQLTAGLQRNPNFSLHLEHEVRALRQNDDKTWNVTVKDLNAGTESTLKSRFVFIGAGGAALKLLQLSGIPESKNYAGFPVGGQFLAFKSPAIAGRHSVKAYGMAETGSPPMSVPHLDSRKLDGKPVVLFGPFALYSTKFLKHGSWFDLYSSVNHNNVAGMLDVGAENLDLVKYLMGQARLNDDDRQAELVKYFPNAKREDWELVTAGQRVQIIKHDPEKGAVLQFGTEIVTDKDHTLAALLGASPGASTSPPIMLDLLKKAFPEQMAAGWEARLAQIVPSYGRKLNDSPALTNEIRRQTSDTLRLPYLDVPVETSPAVMLTPPPVTPAVPAAPVKESATPTRNCRRCKPFRHRVDTHGVSLQPALAGRFFLHLPLPTATRNLRGRGAVEGSGALSGRSREELHGWIHACPAAPYRPATKPGRGRR
;
A
#
# COMPACT_ATOMS: atom_id res chain seq x y z
N MET A 1 -8.32 -14.73 -3.91
CA MET A 1 -9.58 -15.50 -3.83
C MET A 1 -10.60 -14.63 -3.13
N SER A 2 -11.85 -14.66 -3.56
CA SER A 2 -12.98 -14.13 -2.77
C SER A 2 -13.80 -15.31 -2.28
N PHE A 3 -14.28 -15.28 -1.05
CA PHE A 3 -15.07 -16.34 -0.42
C PHE A 3 -16.29 -15.73 0.26
N VAL A 4 -17.47 -16.28 -0.01
CA VAL A 4 -18.74 -15.77 0.53
C VAL A 4 -19.67 -16.92 0.88
N TRP A 5 -20.68 -16.60 1.69
CA TRP A 5 -21.78 -17.51 2.03
C TRP A 5 -23.11 -16.76 2.00
N GLY A 6 -24.20 -17.52 1.84
CA GLY A 6 -25.56 -17.00 1.74
C GLY A 6 -25.94 -16.55 0.32
N ASP A 7 -27.22 -16.71 -0.01
CA ASP A 7 -27.73 -16.61 -1.39
C ASP A 7 -27.42 -15.26 -2.06
N ASP A 8 -27.61 -14.14 -1.35
CA ASP A 8 -27.38 -12.80 -1.92
C ASP A 8 -25.90 -12.55 -2.26
N ASN A 9 -24.99 -12.97 -1.37
CA ASN A 9 -23.56 -12.78 -1.57
C ASN A 9 -23.03 -13.67 -2.69
N ILE A 10 -23.55 -14.90 -2.79
CA ILE A 10 -23.23 -15.85 -3.87
C ILE A 10 -23.66 -15.25 -5.21
N ALA A 11 -24.91 -14.77 -5.32
CA ALA A 11 -25.43 -14.13 -6.52
C ALA A 11 -24.62 -12.89 -6.90
N TYR A 12 -24.23 -12.06 -5.93
CA TYR A 12 -23.34 -10.91 -6.16
C TYR A 12 -21.97 -11.34 -6.68
N LEU A 13 -21.33 -12.31 -6.02
CA LEU A 13 -19.99 -12.78 -6.38
C LEU A 13 -19.97 -13.36 -7.79
N HIS A 14 -20.99 -14.12 -8.17
CA HIS A 14 -21.12 -14.69 -9.50
C HIS A 14 -21.25 -13.59 -10.57
N LYS A 15 -22.16 -12.60 -10.37
CA LYS A 15 -22.30 -11.45 -11.28
C LYS A 15 -21.00 -10.67 -11.41
N ARG A 16 -20.29 -10.46 -10.29
CA ARG A 16 -18.99 -9.78 -10.27
C ARG A 16 -17.94 -10.55 -11.06
N GLN A 17 -17.86 -11.87 -10.91
CA GLN A 17 -16.93 -12.71 -11.68
C GLN A 17 -17.23 -12.62 -13.18
N GLN A 18 -18.50 -12.76 -13.58
CA GLN A 18 -18.92 -12.68 -14.98
C GLN A 18 -18.59 -11.33 -15.63
N ALA A 19 -18.61 -10.25 -14.86
CA ALA A 19 -18.20 -8.93 -15.31
C ALA A 19 -16.67 -8.81 -15.43
N LEU A 20 -15.93 -9.30 -14.43
CA LEU A 20 -14.48 -9.16 -14.37
C LEU A 20 -13.77 -9.97 -15.46
N VAL A 21 -14.16 -11.22 -15.72
CA VAL A 21 -13.48 -12.09 -16.70
C VAL A 21 -13.56 -11.58 -18.14
N ARG A 22 -14.46 -10.63 -18.43
CA ARG A 22 -14.51 -9.93 -19.72
C ARG A 22 -13.30 -9.01 -19.94
N ASN A 23 -12.62 -8.62 -18.86
CA ASN A 23 -11.41 -7.82 -18.93
C ASN A 23 -10.18 -8.76 -19.01
N PRO A 24 -9.30 -8.58 -20.01
CA PRO A 24 -8.07 -9.36 -20.21
C PRO A 24 -7.21 -9.55 -18.95
N LEU A 25 -7.22 -8.58 -18.03
CA LEU A 25 -6.45 -8.65 -16.78
C LEU A 25 -6.98 -9.70 -15.78
N PHE A 26 -8.24 -10.09 -15.90
CA PHE A 26 -8.88 -11.07 -15.03
C PHE A 26 -9.22 -12.39 -15.73
N TYR A 27 -8.78 -12.54 -16.99
CA TYR A 27 -8.85 -13.81 -17.69
C TYR A 27 -8.18 -14.92 -16.87
N GLY A 28 -8.84 -16.08 -16.75
CA GLY A 28 -8.38 -17.15 -15.87
C GLY A 28 -9.08 -17.22 -14.51
N MET A 29 -9.89 -16.22 -14.13
CA MET A 29 -10.60 -16.25 -12.86
C MET A 29 -11.69 -17.33 -12.86
N GLN A 30 -11.54 -18.30 -11.96
CA GLN A 30 -12.48 -19.40 -11.77
C GLN A 30 -13.55 -19.02 -10.74
N TYR A 31 -14.72 -19.64 -10.84
CA TYR A 31 -15.83 -19.56 -9.89
C TYR A 31 -16.27 -20.98 -9.51
N SER A 32 -16.60 -21.20 -8.24
CA SER A 32 -17.18 -22.47 -7.79
C SER A 32 -18.12 -22.28 -6.61
N GLU A 33 -19.20 -23.05 -6.60
CA GLU A 33 -20.09 -23.30 -5.45
C GLU A 33 -19.88 -24.72 -4.88
N ASP A 34 -19.06 -25.55 -5.53
CA ASP A 34 -18.76 -26.91 -5.07
C ASP A 34 -17.80 -26.88 -3.86
N PRO A 35 -18.23 -27.38 -2.68
CA PRO A 35 -17.41 -27.43 -1.49
C PRO A 35 -16.09 -28.19 -1.69
N ALA A 36 -16.06 -29.23 -2.51
CA ALA A 36 -14.85 -30.02 -2.74
C ALA A 36 -13.81 -29.21 -3.52
N GLN A 37 -14.22 -28.52 -4.59
CA GLN A 37 -13.36 -27.60 -5.34
C GLN A 37 -12.85 -26.45 -4.46
N ILE A 38 -13.71 -25.83 -3.65
CA ILE A 38 -13.30 -24.72 -2.76
C ILE A 38 -12.30 -25.22 -1.72
N LYS A 39 -12.51 -26.43 -1.17
CA LYS A 39 -11.58 -27.05 -0.22
C LYS A 39 -10.22 -27.32 -0.85
N ALA A 40 -10.16 -27.70 -2.12
CA ALA A 40 -8.90 -27.89 -2.84
C ALA A 40 -8.11 -26.57 -2.98
N TRP A 41 -8.80 -25.43 -3.13
CA TRP A 41 -8.16 -24.11 -3.17
C TRP A 41 -7.75 -23.58 -1.80
N ALA A 42 -8.60 -23.75 -0.79
CA ALA A 42 -8.43 -23.16 0.54
C ALA A 42 -8.96 -24.11 1.65
N PRO A 43 -8.18 -25.14 2.04
CA PRO A 43 -8.63 -26.17 2.97
C PRO A 43 -9.13 -25.61 4.30
N LEU A 44 -8.42 -24.63 4.87
CA LEU A 44 -8.77 -24.03 6.15
C LEU A 44 -10.15 -23.36 6.16
N LEU A 45 -10.67 -22.93 5.00
CA LEU A 45 -11.98 -22.29 4.92
C LEU A 45 -13.14 -23.29 5.02
N MET A 46 -12.89 -24.55 4.63
CA MET A 46 -13.93 -25.55 4.40
C MET A 46 -13.93 -26.68 5.43
N GLU A 47 -12.80 -26.94 6.09
CA GLU A 47 -12.73 -27.99 7.11
C GLU A 47 -13.53 -27.63 8.36
N GLY A 48 -14.40 -28.55 8.78
CA GLY A 48 -15.31 -28.33 9.92
C GLY A 48 -16.53 -27.45 9.58
N ARG A 49 -16.68 -27.02 8.34
CA ARG A 49 -17.85 -26.24 7.89
C ARG A 49 -19.08 -27.14 7.72
N ASP A 50 -20.25 -26.61 8.06
CA ASP A 50 -21.53 -27.28 7.82
C ASP A 50 -21.72 -27.58 6.32
N PRO A 51 -21.93 -28.84 5.92
CA PRO A 51 -22.14 -29.20 4.51
C PRO A 51 -23.41 -28.58 3.90
N ASN A 52 -24.38 -28.16 4.72
CA ASN A 52 -25.59 -27.48 4.25
C ASN A 52 -25.42 -25.96 4.09
N GLN A 53 -24.31 -25.40 4.58
CA GLN A 53 -24.03 -23.98 4.41
C GLN A 53 -23.67 -23.71 2.95
N LYS A 54 -24.50 -22.92 2.26
CA LYS A 54 -24.21 -22.46 0.91
C LYS A 54 -23.02 -21.50 0.91
N VAL A 55 -22.02 -21.82 0.10
CA VAL A 55 -20.80 -21.02 -0.06
C VAL A 55 -20.45 -20.88 -1.54
N ALA A 56 -19.70 -19.84 -1.87
CA ALA A 56 -19.10 -19.67 -3.19
C ALA A 56 -17.72 -19.04 -3.08
N ALA A 57 -16.87 -19.31 -4.07
CA ALA A 57 -15.58 -18.66 -4.18
C ALA A 57 -15.19 -18.32 -5.62
N THR A 58 -14.40 -17.26 -5.75
CA THR A 58 -13.61 -17.00 -6.95
C THR A 58 -12.14 -17.24 -6.68
N TRP A 59 -11.44 -17.84 -7.64
CA TRP A 59 -10.02 -18.13 -7.52
C TRP A 59 -9.27 -17.64 -8.75
N MET A 60 -8.14 -16.96 -8.52
CA MET A 60 -7.25 -16.48 -9.57
C MET A 60 -5.93 -17.23 -9.44
N PRO A 61 -5.60 -18.16 -10.36
CA PRO A 61 -4.39 -18.97 -10.26
C PRO A 61 -3.11 -18.13 -10.42
N LEU A 62 -3.21 -16.95 -11.03
CA LEU A 62 -2.08 -16.03 -11.23
C LEU A 62 -1.77 -15.18 -9.98
N GLY A 63 -2.53 -15.32 -8.91
CA GLY A 63 -2.33 -14.54 -7.69
C GLY A 63 -0.97 -14.84 -7.04
N THR A 64 -0.18 -13.80 -6.80
CA THR A 64 1.12 -13.90 -6.12
C THR A 64 1.19 -12.95 -4.91
N ASP A 65 1.96 -13.32 -3.89
CA ASP A 65 2.22 -12.46 -2.72
C ASP A 65 3.50 -11.67 -2.95
N VAL A 66 3.51 -10.44 -2.44
CA VAL A 66 4.65 -9.54 -2.51
C VAL A 66 5.09 -9.20 -1.08
N ASN A 67 6.33 -9.54 -0.76
CA ASN A 67 6.95 -9.12 0.50
C ASN A 67 7.56 -7.73 0.34
N PHE A 68 6.81 -6.70 0.74
CA PHE A 68 7.26 -5.31 0.65
C PHE A 68 8.52 -5.02 1.49
N GLY A 69 8.71 -5.69 2.63
CA GLY A 69 9.94 -5.52 3.41
C GLY A 69 11.18 -5.94 2.62
N VAL A 70 11.10 -7.06 1.90
CA VAL A 70 12.19 -7.53 1.03
C VAL A 70 12.38 -6.61 -0.16
N ILE A 71 11.30 -6.22 -0.85
CA ILE A 71 11.39 -5.32 -2.02
C ILE A 71 11.99 -3.98 -1.62
N THR A 72 11.54 -3.38 -0.51
CA THR A 72 12.10 -2.11 -0.02
C THR A 72 13.60 -2.24 0.22
N ARG A 73 14.06 -3.28 0.91
CA ARG A 73 15.49 -3.50 1.14
C ARG A 73 16.28 -3.71 -0.15
N GLN A 74 15.75 -4.47 -1.09
CA GLN A 74 16.41 -4.73 -2.39
C GLN A 74 16.49 -3.45 -3.25
N LEU A 75 15.41 -2.68 -3.32
CA LEU A 75 15.38 -1.41 -4.04
C LEU A 75 16.35 -0.40 -3.40
N THR A 76 16.34 -0.27 -2.08
CA THR A 76 17.29 0.61 -1.35
C THR A 76 18.74 0.17 -1.56
N ALA A 77 19.05 -1.12 -1.44
CA ALA A 77 20.39 -1.64 -1.74
C ALA A 77 20.79 -1.37 -3.20
N GLY A 78 19.82 -1.45 -4.12
CA GLY A 78 19.99 -1.05 -5.51
C GLY A 78 20.41 0.42 -5.65
N LEU A 79 19.74 1.33 -4.94
CA LEU A 79 20.03 2.77 -4.93
C LEU A 79 21.38 3.09 -4.27
N GLN A 80 21.76 2.39 -3.20
CA GLN A 80 23.05 2.57 -2.51
C GLN A 80 24.27 2.27 -3.38
N ARG A 81 24.10 1.59 -4.53
CA ARG A 81 25.17 1.41 -5.52
C ARG A 81 25.49 2.69 -6.30
N ASN A 82 24.61 3.69 -6.25
CA ASN A 82 24.83 4.99 -6.88
C ASN A 82 25.59 5.91 -5.93
N PRO A 83 26.74 6.48 -6.33
CA PRO A 83 27.52 7.40 -5.47
C PRO A 83 26.75 8.68 -5.09
N ASN A 84 25.66 9.01 -5.80
CA ASN A 84 24.82 10.17 -5.53
C ASN A 84 23.63 9.86 -4.61
N PHE A 85 23.59 8.69 -3.96
CA PHE A 85 22.54 8.31 -3.02
C PHE A 85 23.12 8.03 -1.63
N SER A 86 22.56 8.71 -0.63
CA SER A 86 22.90 8.49 0.79
C SER A 86 21.68 8.04 1.56
N LEU A 87 21.86 7.04 2.43
CA LEU A 87 20.82 6.54 3.33
C LEU A 87 21.20 6.87 4.78
N HIS A 88 20.31 7.57 5.47
CA HIS A 88 20.45 7.88 6.89
C HIS A 88 19.27 7.26 7.65
N LEU A 89 19.56 6.20 8.42
CA LEU A 89 18.61 5.57 9.33
C LEU A 89 18.76 6.15 10.73
N GLU A 90 17.76 6.01 11.59
CA GLU A 90 17.78 6.58 12.95
C GLU A 90 17.96 8.12 12.93
N HIS A 91 17.46 8.75 11.88
CA HIS A 91 17.46 10.19 11.67
C HIS A 91 16.01 10.66 11.55
N GLU A 92 15.59 11.58 12.42
CA GLU A 92 14.22 12.09 12.43
C GLU A 92 14.17 13.54 11.95
N VAL A 93 13.35 13.81 10.92
CA VAL A 93 13.10 15.19 10.45
C VAL A 93 12.24 15.93 11.48
N ARG A 94 12.76 17.06 11.98
CA ARG A 94 12.11 17.88 13.02
C ARG A 94 11.52 19.18 12.48
N ALA A 95 12.08 19.73 11.40
CA ALA A 95 11.56 20.94 10.78
C ALA A 95 11.83 20.98 9.28
N LEU A 96 10.90 21.60 8.57
CA LEU A 96 11.00 21.94 7.15
C LEU A 96 10.76 23.44 7.01
N ARG A 97 11.72 24.16 6.43
CA ARG A 97 11.63 25.61 6.20
C ARG A 97 12.04 25.91 4.77
N GLN A 98 11.13 26.45 3.98
CA GLN A 98 11.44 26.94 2.65
C GLN A 98 12.19 28.28 2.78
N ASN A 99 13.29 28.41 2.05
CA ASN A 99 14.06 29.65 1.93
C ASN A 99 13.46 30.53 0.83
N ASP A 100 13.86 31.80 0.78
CA ASP A 100 13.39 32.76 -0.23
C ASP A 100 13.76 32.33 -1.67
N ASP A 101 14.88 31.63 -1.84
CA ASP A 101 15.35 31.05 -3.10
C ASP A 101 14.64 29.73 -3.47
N LYS A 102 13.59 29.36 -2.72
CA LYS A 102 12.78 28.15 -2.89
C LYS A 102 13.49 26.83 -2.56
N THR A 103 14.73 26.88 -2.07
CA THR A 103 15.35 25.71 -1.46
C THR A 103 14.80 25.45 -0.06
N TRP A 104 15.12 24.31 0.53
CA TRP A 104 14.62 23.86 1.82
C TRP A 104 15.76 23.67 2.81
N ASN A 105 15.61 24.24 4.00
CA ASN A 105 16.34 23.82 5.18
C ASN A 105 15.56 22.69 5.87
N VAL A 106 16.19 21.52 5.96
CA VAL A 106 15.64 20.31 6.58
C VAL A 106 16.41 20.06 7.86
N THR A 107 15.78 20.29 9.00
CA THR A 107 16.39 20.01 10.32
C THR A 107 16.17 18.56 10.67
N VAL A 108 17.26 17.84 10.95
CA VAL A 108 17.29 16.40 11.21
C VAL A 108 17.98 16.15 12.54
N LYS A 109 17.35 15.35 13.40
CA LYS A 109 17.92 14.85 14.64
C LYS A 109 18.47 13.45 14.44
N ASP A 110 19.76 13.27 14.68
CA ASP A 110 20.35 11.95 14.85
C ASP A 110 19.89 11.38 16.20
N LEU A 111 19.20 10.24 16.17
CA LEU A 111 18.62 9.64 17.38
C LEU A 111 19.67 8.91 18.24
N ASN A 112 20.82 8.53 17.66
CA ASN A 112 21.92 7.88 18.38
C ASN A 112 22.80 8.92 19.06
N ALA A 113 23.20 9.96 18.34
CA ALA A 113 24.05 11.02 18.86
C ALA A 113 23.27 12.07 19.67
N GLY A 114 21.95 12.17 19.46
CA GLY A 114 21.09 13.19 20.07
C GLY A 114 21.29 14.59 19.49
N THR A 115 22.16 14.74 18.49
CA THR A 115 22.51 16.02 17.86
C THR A 115 21.56 16.38 16.73
N GLU A 116 21.33 17.67 16.54
CA GLU A 116 20.57 18.20 15.39
C GLU A 116 21.51 18.83 14.36
N SER A 117 21.15 18.67 13.09
CA SER A 117 21.82 19.29 11.95
C SER A 117 20.79 19.78 10.94
N THR A 118 21.19 20.71 10.08
CA THR A 118 20.33 21.24 9.02
C THR A 118 20.96 20.96 7.67
N LEU A 119 20.19 20.31 6.79
CA LEU A 119 20.56 20.00 5.42
C LEU A 119 19.85 20.97 4.47
N LYS A 120 20.53 21.38 3.40
CA LYS A 120 19.91 22.14 2.31
C LYS A 120 19.49 21.20 1.19
N SER A 121 18.25 21.32 0.72
CA SER A 121 17.72 20.57 -0.43
C SER A 121 17.01 21.47 -1.41
N ARG A 122 17.04 21.12 -2.70
CA ARG A 122 16.23 21.81 -3.74
C ARG A 122 14.81 21.26 -3.81
N PHE A 123 14.61 20.01 -3.38
CA PHE A 123 13.33 19.34 -3.41
C PHE A 123 13.14 18.45 -2.18
N VAL A 124 11.93 18.40 -1.63
CA VAL A 124 11.59 17.53 -0.49
C VAL A 124 10.43 16.60 -0.86
N PHE A 125 10.69 15.30 -0.78
CA PHE A 125 9.64 14.27 -0.89
C PHE A 125 9.28 13.72 0.50
N ILE A 126 8.02 13.90 0.91
CA ILE A 126 7.49 13.40 2.19
C ILE A 126 6.75 12.07 1.94
N GLY A 127 7.50 10.97 2.02
CA GLY A 127 6.99 9.59 1.99
C GLY A 127 6.90 8.94 3.38
N ALA A 128 6.58 9.72 4.42
CA ALA A 128 6.78 9.34 5.82
C ALA A 128 5.64 8.51 6.47
N GLY A 129 4.85 7.79 5.66
CA GLY A 129 3.69 7.03 6.15
C GLY A 129 2.74 7.92 6.97
N GLY A 130 2.32 7.45 8.15
CA GLY A 130 1.42 8.25 8.99
C GLY A 130 2.01 9.59 9.44
N ALA A 131 3.33 9.75 9.50
CA ALA A 131 3.95 11.04 9.85
C ALA A 131 3.91 12.07 8.70
N ALA A 132 3.47 11.69 7.50
CA ALA A 132 3.45 12.58 6.35
C ALA A 132 2.58 13.83 6.57
N LEU A 133 1.41 13.70 7.21
CA LEU A 133 0.54 14.84 7.53
C LEU A 133 1.24 15.82 8.48
N LYS A 134 1.90 15.31 9.53
CA LYS A 134 2.64 16.13 10.49
C LYS A 134 3.79 16.87 9.81
N LEU A 135 4.59 16.19 8.98
CA LEU A 135 5.69 16.83 8.24
C LEU A 135 5.19 17.85 7.22
N LEU A 136 4.06 17.58 6.57
CA LEU A 136 3.41 18.54 5.67
C LEU A 136 2.93 19.79 6.42
N GLN A 137 2.33 19.63 7.61
CA GLN A 137 1.95 20.78 8.45
C GLN A 137 3.18 21.56 8.94
N LEU A 138 4.27 20.86 9.28
CA LEU A 138 5.54 21.48 9.68
C LEU A 138 6.22 22.27 8.57
N SER A 139 5.96 21.95 7.29
CA SER A 139 6.51 22.69 6.15
C SER A 139 5.90 24.08 6.01
N GLY A 140 4.69 24.29 6.54
CA GLY A 140 4.00 25.58 6.53
C GLY A 140 3.49 26.03 5.16
N ILE A 141 3.53 25.17 4.12
CA ILE A 141 3.00 25.52 2.81
C ILE A 141 1.48 25.75 2.89
N PRO A 142 0.90 26.67 2.10
CA PRO A 142 -0.54 26.96 2.15
C PRO A 142 -1.42 25.72 1.97
N GLU A 143 -1.02 24.80 1.10
CA GLU A 143 -1.74 23.57 0.77
C GLU A 143 -1.93 22.65 1.98
N SER A 144 -1.03 22.71 2.97
CA SER A 144 -1.10 21.90 4.19
C SER A 144 -2.33 22.19 5.05
N LYS A 145 -2.88 23.41 4.95
CA LYS A 145 -4.05 23.87 5.73
C LYS A 145 -5.34 23.16 5.34
N ASN A 146 -5.36 22.55 4.15
CA ASN A 146 -6.53 21.85 3.62
C ASN A 146 -6.64 20.41 4.12
N TYR A 147 -5.73 19.97 5.00
CA TYR A 147 -5.65 18.58 5.42
C TYR A 147 -5.69 18.40 6.94
N ALA A 148 -6.51 17.44 7.34
CA ALA A 148 -6.53 16.83 8.66
C ALA A 148 -6.38 15.31 8.52
N GLY A 149 -6.29 14.63 9.65
CA GLY A 149 -6.39 13.19 9.64
C GLY A 149 -6.44 12.62 11.04
N PHE A 150 -6.91 11.39 11.11
CA PHE A 150 -6.93 10.61 12.35
C PHE A 150 -6.31 9.24 12.10
N PRO A 151 -5.63 8.67 13.10
CA PRO A 151 -4.96 7.40 12.95
C PRO A 151 -5.97 6.26 13.01
N VAL A 152 -5.75 5.25 12.19
CA VAL A 152 -6.50 4.00 12.18
C VAL A 152 -5.48 2.87 12.21
N GLY A 153 -5.46 2.13 13.32
CA GLY A 153 -4.63 0.95 13.48
C GLY A 153 -5.34 -0.31 13.01
N GLY A 154 -4.55 -1.31 12.62
CA GLY A 154 -5.04 -2.65 12.32
C GLY A 154 -4.37 -3.69 13.19
N GLN A 155 -5.10 -4.72 13.57
CA GLN A 155 -4.59 -5.93 14.21
C GLN A 155 -4.97 -7.16 13.40
N PHE A 156 -4.16 -8.20 13.50
CA PHE A 156 -4.39 -9.48 12.85
C PHE A 156 -4.13 -10.62 13.83
N LEU A 157 -4.83 -11.74 13.66
CA LEU A 157 -4.50 -13.00 14.32
C LEU A 157 -3.48 -13.71 13.44
N ALA A 158 -2.29 -13.97 13.97
CA ALA A 158 -1.21 -14.58 13.23
C ALA A 158 -1.02 -16.04 13.62
N PHE A 159 -1.13 -16.91 12.62
CA PHE A 159 -0.83 -18.34 12.71
C PHE A 159 0.55 -18.59 12.13
N LYS A 160 1.49 -18.98 12.98
CA LYS A 160 2.88 -19.26 12.60
C LYS A 160 3.21 -20.76 12.56
N SER A 161 2.32 -21.60 13.09
CA SER A 161 2.50 -23.05 13.09
C SER A 161 2.58 -23.58 11.66
N PRO A 162 3.64 -24.30 11.27
CA PRO A 162 3.74 -24.91 9.94
C PRO A 162 2.58 -25.85 9.62
N ALA A 163 2.01 -26.51 10.64
CA ALA A 163 0.87 -27.42 10.50
C ALA A 163 -0.41 -26.71 10.01
N ILE A 164 -0.53 -25.41 10.24
CA ILE A 164 -1.65 -24.57 9.78
C ILE A 164 -1.22 -23.77 8.56
N ALA A 165 -0.14 -22.99 8.70
CA ALA A 165 0.30 -22.06 7.66
C ALA A 165 0.74 -22.77 6.37
N GLY A 166 1.24 -24.00 6.46
CA GLY A 166 1.61 -24.82 5.30
C GLY A 166 0.40 -25.34 4.49
N ARG A 167 -0.80 -25.30 5.05
CA ARG A 167 -2.04 -25.82 4.42
C ARG A 167 -2.87 -24.72 3.73
N HIS A 168 -2.43 -23.47 3.80
CA HIS A 168 -3.14 -22.32 3.22
C HIS A 168 -2.20 -21.48 2.37
N SER A 169 -2.40 -21.51 1.07
CA SER A 169 -1.54 -20.86 0.07
C SER A 169 -2.20 -19.65 -0.60
N VAL A 170 -3.42 -19.30 -0.21
CA VAL A 170 -4.21 -18.24 -0.86
C VAL A 170 -4.42 -17.03 0.04
N LYS A 171 -4.74 -15.90 -0.57
CA LYS A 171 -5.40 -14.77 0.09
C LYS A 171 -6.89 -14.87 -0.15
N ALA A 172 -7.64 -15.13 0.91
CA ALA A 172 -9.08 -15.33 0.85
C ALA A 172 -9.80 -14.15 1.51
N TYR A 173 -10.37 -13.28 0.67
CA TYR A 173 -11.15 -12.13 1.11
C TYR A 173 -12.62 -12.50 1.27
N GLY A 174 -13.19 -12.11 2.41
CA GLY A 174 -14.62 -12.21 2.67
C GLY A 174 -15.44 -11.12 1.99
N MET A 175 -16.64 -10.92 2.54
CA MET A 175 -17.50 -9.76 2.25
C MET A 175 -17.53 -8.85 3.48
N ALA A 176 -17.61 -7.53 3.27
CA ALA A 176 -17.85 -6.60 4.36
C ALA A 176 -19.28 -6.82 4.90
N GLU A 177 -19.46 -6.76 6.22
CA GLU A 177 -20.81 -6.69 6.79
C GLU A 177 -21.45 -5.33 6.43
N THR A 178 -22.77 -5.28 6.30
CA THR A 178 -23.51 -4.05 5.97
C THR A 178 -23.15 -2.93 6.95
N GLY A 179 -22.75 -1.76 6.42
CA GLY A 179 -22.30 -0.61 7.21
C GLY A 179 -20.81 -0.62 7.59
N SER A 180 -20.08 -1.70 7.29
CA SER A 180 -18.62 -1.72 7.46
C SER A 180 -17.92 -0.88 6.37
N PRO A 181 -16.83 -0.17 6.70
CA PRO A 181 -16.03 0.55 5.72
C PRO A 181 -15.48 -0.43 4.66
N PRO A 182 -15.34 -0.02 3.38
CA PRO A 182 -14.87 -0.90 2.31
C PRO A 182 -13.49 -1.53 2.56
N MET A 183 -12.70 -0.96 3.47
CA MET A 183 -11.35 -1.41 3.82
C MET A 183 -11.29 -2.39 4.99
N SER A 184 -12.42 -2.72 5.63
CA SER A 184 -12.49 -3.55 6.84
C SER A 184 -12.94 -4.98 6.56
N VAL A 185 -12.81 -5.45 5.32
CA VAL A 185 -13.26 -6.79 4.92
C VAL A 185 -12.40 -7.85 5.61
N PRO A 186 -13.01 -8.78 6.40
CA PRO A 186 -12.25 -9.87 7.00
C PRO A 186 -11.66 -10.77 5.93
N HIS A 187 -10.41 -11.18 6.13
CA HIS A 187 -9.70 -12.02 5.19
C HIS A 187 -8.73 -12.98 5.89
N LEU A 188 -8.59 -14.18 5.32
CA LEU A 188 -7.62 -15.19 5.73
C LEU A 188 -6.50 -15.24 4.69
N ASP A 189 -5.37 -14.62 5.05
CA ASP A 189 -4.29 -14.31 4.13
C ASP A 189 -3.05 -15.16 4.38
N SER A 190 -2.64 -15.93 3.37
CA SER A 190 -1.29 -16.51 3.32
C SER A 190 -0.25 -15.43 3.03
N ARG A 191 0.85 -15.44 3.79
CA ARG A 191 2.02 -14.56 3.66
C ARG A 191 3.30 -15.38 3.78
N LYS A 192 4.37 -14.92 3.14
CA LYS A 192 5.73 -15.41 3.39
C LYS A 192 6.58 -14.34 4.05
N LEU A 193 6.85 -14.49 5.34
CA LEU A 193 7.67 -13.58 6.13
C LEU A 193 8.99 -14.27 6.47
N ASP A 194 10.09 -13.68 6.04
CA ASP A 194 11.46 -14.20 6.26
C ASP A 194 11.61 -15.69 5.89
N GLY A 195 11.03 -16.07 4.75
CA GLY A 195 11.04 -17.44 4.23
C GLY A 195 10.04 -18.39 4.91
N LYS A 196 9.33 -17.96 5.95
CA LYS A 196 8.38 -18.79 6.70
C LYS A 196 6.92 -18.48 6.29
N PRO A 197 6.08 -19.49 6.09
CA PRO A 197 4.65 -19.28 5.87
C PRO A 197 3.99 -18.76 7.14
N VAL A 198 3.14 -17.75 6.99
CA VAL A 198 2.32 -17.18 8.06
C VAL A 198 0.92 -16.98 7.50
N VAL A 199 -0.10 -17.36 8.25
CA VAL A 199 -1.50 -17.04 7.91
C VAL A 199 -1.98 -15.94 8.84
N LEU A 200 -2.64 -14.92 8.27
CA LEU A 200 -3.17 -13.77 9.00
C LEU A 200 -4.69 -13.72 8.84
N PHE A 201 -5.41 -13.54 9.94
CA PHE A 201 -6.84 -13.23 9.92
C PHE A 201 -7.13 -11.83 10.45
N GLY A 202 -7.98 -11.07 9.77
CA GLY A 202 -8.34 -9.69 10.13
C GLY A 202 -8.70 -8.87 8.89
N PRO A 203 -8.56 -7.53 8.90
CA PRO A 203 -8.09 -6.71 10.02
C PRO A 203 -9.14 -6.49 11.12
N PHE A 204 -8.70 -6.39 12.36
CA PHE A 204 -9.46 -5.81 13.46
C PHE A 204 -9.02 -4.37 13.68
N ALA A 205 -9.95 -3.45 13.95
CA ALA A 205 -9.58 -2.06 14.19
C ALA A 205 -8.87 -1.92 15.54
N LEU A 206 -7.81 -1.10 15.56
CA LEU A 206 -7.12 -0.71 16.78
C LEU A 206 -7.23 0.81 16.94
N TYR A 207 -7.80 1.23 18.06
CA TYR A 207 -7.75 2.62 18.47
C TYR A 207 -6.33 2.99 18.91
N SER A 208 -5.82 4.12 18.41
CA SER A 208 -4.52 4.68 18.73
C SER A 208 -4.60 6.19 18.53
N THR A 209 -3.78 6.98 19.23
CA THR A 209 -3.55 8.40 18.87
C THR A 209 -2.21 8.59 18.14
N LYS A 210 -1.42 7.51 18.01
CA LYS A 210 -0.11 7.50 17.34
C LYS A 210 -0.27 7.42 15.83
N PHE A 211 0.52 8.19 15.10
CA PHE A 211 0.54 8.15 13.63
C PHE A 211 1.54 7.11 13.09
N LEU A 212 2.51 6.70 13.91
CA LEU A 212 3.48 5.64 13.59
C LEU A 212 3.40 4.50 14.61
N LYS A 213 3.87 3.30 14.23
CA LYS A 213 3.93 2.12 15.13
C LYS A 213 4.71 2.43 16.43
N HIS A 214 5.81 3.16 16.31
CA HIS A 214 6.62 3.65 17.42
C HIS A 214 6.51 5.19 17.59
N GLY A 215 5.34 5.76 17.25
CA GLY A 215 5.07 7.20 17.33
C GLY A 215 4.64 7.69 18.72
N SER A 216 4.32 8.98 18.80
CA SER A 216 3.94 9.64 20.05
C SER A 216 2.43 9.55 20.30
N TRP A 217 2.03 9.38 21.56
CA TRP A 217 0.62 9.49 21.96
C TRP A 217 0.05 10.91 21.75
N PHE A 218 0.93 11.91 21.57
CA PHE A 218 0.55 13.27 21.24
C PHE A 218 0.40 13.54 19.73
N ASP A 219 0.63 12.54 18.85
CA ASP A 219 0.62 12.77 17.40
C ASP A 219 -0.73 13.34 16.93
N LEU A 220 -1.85 12.70 17.27
CA LEU A 220 -3.19 13.22 16.94
C LEU A 220 -3.40 14.64 17.47
N TYR A 221 -3.16 14.88 18.75
CA TYR A 221 -3.34 16.20 19.36
C TYR A 221 -2.49 17.27 18.70
N SER A 222 -1.24 16.95 18.34
CA SER A 222 -0.34 17.88 17.65
C SER A 222 -0.74 18.17 16.21
N SER A 223 -1.54 17.29 15.58
CA SER A 223 -2.03 17.48 14.22
C SER A 223 -3.31 18.33 14.16
N VAL A 224 -4.04 18.41 15.27
CA VAL A 224 -5.25 19.23 15.40
C VAL A 224 -4.85 20.69 15.57
N ASN A 225 -5.40 21.57 14.74
CA ASN A 225 -5.18 23.00 14.79
C ASN A 225 -6.43 23.78 14.37
N HIS A 226 -6.38 25.10 14.47
CA HIS A 226 -7.51 25.99 14.17
C HIS A 226 -8.03 25.85 12.73
N ASN A 227 -7.21 25.41 11.78
CA ASN A 227 -7.61 25.26 10.38
C ASN A 227 -8.37 23.96 10.12
N ASN A 228 -8.25 22.95 10.99
CA ASN A 228 -8.76 21.61 10.69
C ASN A 228 -9.71 21.02 11.73
N VAL A 229 -9.81 21.62 12.93
CA VAL A 229 -10.68 21.11 14.01
C VAL A 229 -12.16 21.06 13.62
N ALA A 230 -12.67 22.10 12.94
CA ALA A 230 -14.06 22.13 12.48
C ALA A 230 -14.33 20.99 11.49
N GLY A 231 -13.48 20.85 10.47
CA GLY A 231 -13.61 19.78 9.49
C GLY A 231 -13.48 18.37 10.07
N MET A 232 -12.69 18.19 11.14
CA MET A 232 -12.63 16.91 11.85
C MET A 232 -13.93 16.57 12.58
N LEU A 233 -14.59 17.57 13.17
CA LEU A 233 -15.88 17.39 13.84
C LEU A 233 -17.01 17.13 12.83
N ASP A 234 -17.04 17.88 11.74
CA ASP A 234 -18.04 17.74 10.67
C ASP A 234 -17.99 16.33 10.08
N VAL A 235 -16.80 15.86 9.70
CA VAL A 235 -16.62 14.50 9.18
C VAL A 235 -17.00 13.45 10.23
N GLY A 236 -16.70 13.67 11.50
CA GLY A 236 -17.11 12.77 12.58
C GLY A 236 -18.63 12.64 12.69
N ALA A 237 -19.36 13.74 12.54
CA ALA A 237 -20.82 13.79 12.58
C ALA A 237 -21.47 13.20 11.32
N GLU A 238 -20.85 13.37 10.15
CA GLU A 238 -21.33 12.80 8.89
C GLU A 238 -21.05 11.30 8.77
N ASN A 239 -20.04 10.79 9.48
CA ASN A 239 -19.57 9.41 9.38
C ASN A 239 -19.76 8.63 10.69
N LEU A 240 -20.87 8.85 11.40
CA LEU A 240 -21.15 8.22 12.69
C LEU A 240 -21.13 6.70 12.65
N ASP A 241 -21.56 6.08 11.54
CA ASP A 241 -21.54 4.62 11.41
C ASP A 241 -20.11 4.07 11.35
N LEU A 242 -19.21 4.75 10.64
CA LEU A 242 -17.78 4.43 10.65
C LEU A 242 -17.18 4.60 12.05
N VAL A 243 -17.50 5.70 12.75
CA VAL A 243 -17.01 5.94 14.12
C VAL A 243 -17.49 4.85 15.08
N LYS A 244 -18.80 4.54 15.05
CA LYS A 244 -19.39 3.46 15.86
C LYS A 244 -18.73 2.12 15.55
N TYR A 245 -18.53 1.81 14.27
CA TYR A 245 -17.88 0.59 13.83
C TYR A 245 -16.44 0.49 14.38
N LEU A 246 -15.63 1.54 14.19
CA LEU A 246 -14.24 1.56 14.67
C LEU A 246 -14.17 1.42 16.20
N MET A 247 -15.07 2.10 16.93
CA MET A 247 -15.17 1.97 18.38
C MET A 247 -15.59 0.56 18.83
N GLY A 248 -16.54 -0.05 18.13
CA GLY A 248 -16.97 -1.43 18.39
C GLY A 248 -15.82 -2.42 18.18
N GLN A 249 -15.15 -2.32 17.03
CA GLN A 249 -14.00 -3.14 16.68
C GLN A 249 -12.83 -2.98 17.66
N ALA A 250 -12.56 -1.75 18.12
CA ALA A 250 -11.50 -1.48 19.10
C ALA A 250 -11.79 -2.05 20.50
N ARG A 251 -13.05 -2.39 20.81
CA ARG A 251 -13.47 -2.99 22.08
C ARG A 251 -13.49 -4.51 22.07
N LEU A 252 -13.31 -5.15 20.90
CA LEU A 252 -13.31 -6.60 20.80
C LEU A 252 -12.23 -7.20 21.69
N ASN A 253 -12.59 -8.21 22.45
CA ASN A 253 -11.64 -9.05 23.18
C ASN A 253 -11.23 -10.25 22.32
N ASP A 254 -10.41 -11.14 22.87
CA ASP A 254 -9.91 -12.29 22.12
C ASP A 254 -10.97 -13.34 21.80
N ASP A 255 -12.01 -13.48 22.63
CA ASP A 255 -13.13 -14.38 22.38
C ASP A 255 -14.02 -13.85 21.24
N ASP A 256 -14.23 -12.53 21.18
CA ASP A 256 -14.95 -11.90 20.07
C ASP A 256 -14.17 -12.07 18.75
N ARG A 257 -12.85 -11.86 18.78
CA ARG A 257 -11.98 -12.09 17.62
C ARG A 257 -11.99 -13.55 17.17
N GLN A 258 -12.00 -14.48 18.12
CA GLN A 258 -12.15 -15.91 17.88
C GLN A 258 -13.49 -16.22 17.21
N ALA A 259 -14.59 -15.62 17.67
CA ALA A 259 -15.91 -15.80 17.09
C ALA A 259 -15.98 -15.35 15.62
N GLU A 260 -15.32 -14.24 15.27
CA GLU A 260 -15.19 -13.81 13.86
C GLU A 260 -14.31 -14.75 13.03
N LEU A 261 -13.20 -15.20 13.61
CA LEU A 261 -12.26 -16.13 12.97
C LEU A 261 -12.94 -17.45 12.58
N VAL A 262 -13.73 -18.05 13.48
CA VAL A 262 -14.36 -19.36 13.20
C VAL A 262 -15.42 -19.30 12.09
N LYS A 263 -15.97 -18.12 11.77
CA LYS A 263 -16.80 -17.95 10.57
C LYS A 263 -16.02 -18.29 9.28
N TYR A 264 -14.71 -18.02 9.27
CA TYR A 264 -13.82 -18.26 8.13
C TYR A 264 -13.03 -19.55 8.27
N PHE A 265 -12.47 -19.84 9.45
CA PHE A 265 -11.67 -21.04 9.74
C PHE A 265 -12.31 -21.82 10.92
N PRO A 266 -13.31 -22.70 10.66
CA PRO A 266 -14.16 -23.29 11.69
C PRO A 266 -13.39 -24.06 12.79
N ASN A 267 -12.32 -24.74 12.40
CA ASN A 267 -11.50 -25.55 13.30
C ASN A 267 -10.39 -24.75 14.03
N ALA A 268 -10.31 -23.44 13.85
CA ALA A 268 -9.27 -22.63 14.47
C ALA A 268 -9.43 -22.65 16.00
N LYS A 269 -8.32 -22.89 16.72
CA LYS A 269 -8.32 -22.84 18.18
C LYS A 269 -7.66 -21.58 18.69
N ARG A 270 -7.99 -21.19 19.92
CA ARG A 270 -7.44 -19.97 20.53
C ARG A 270 -5.92 -20.03 20.62
N GLU A 271 -5.36 -21.19 20.96
CA GLU A 271 -3.92 -21.43 21.09
C GLU A 271 -3.14 -21.40 19.77
N ASP A 272 -3.83 -21.44 18.62
CA ASP A 272 -3.18 -21.49 17.31
C ASP A 272 -2.70 -20.11 16.82
N TRP A 273 -3.16 -19.03 17.45
CA TRP A 273 -2.89 -17.67 17.01
C TRP A 273 -2.46 -16.71 18.12
N GLU A 274 -1.68 -15.72 17.70
CA GLU A 274 -1.30 -14.56 18.50
C GLU A 274 -1.84 -13.28 17.85
N LEU A 275 -2.21 -12.29 18.68
CA LEU A 275 -2.63 -10.99 18.18
C LEU A 275 -1.40 -10.16 17.81
N VAL A 276 -1.30 -9.74 16.55
CA VAL A 276 -0.21 -8.89 16.05
C VAL A 276 -0.74 -7.52 15.63
N THR A 277 -0.03 -6.47 16.03
CA THR A 277 -0.37 -5.09 15.65
C THR A 277 0.34 -4.71 14.35
N ALA A 278 -0.45 -4.32 13.35
CA ALA A 278 0.03 -3.83 12.07
C ALA A 278 0.52 -2.37 12.16
N GLY A 279 1.00 -1.83 11.02
CA GLY A 279 1.32 -0.42 10.91
C GLY A 279 0.10 0.48 11.12
N GLN A 280 0.34 1.67 11.66
CA GLN A 280 -0.68 2.71 11.79
C GLN A 280 -0.89 3.38 10.43
N ARG A 281 -2.16 3.62 10.07
CA ARG A 281 -2.54 4.42 8.90
C ARG A 281 -3.11 5.74 9.38
N VAL A 282 -3.01 6.79 8.57
CA VAL A 282 -3.72 8.05 8.82
C VAL A 282 -4.81 8.18 7.77
N GLN A 283 -6.05 8.22 8.24
CA GLN A 283 -7.21 8.48 7.41
C GLN A 283 -7.31 9.99 7.22
N ILE A 284 -7.26 10.44 5.96
CA ILE A 284 -7.16 11.86 5.63
C ILE A 284 -8.54 12.47 5.50
N ILE A 285 -8.64 13.70 5.99
CA ILE A 285 -9.77 14.59 5.80
C ILE A 285 -9.26 15.76 4.96
N LYS A 286 -9.88 15.97 3.81
CA LYS A 286 -9.53 17.05 2.89
C LYS A 286 -10.63 18.10 2.92
N HIS A 287 -10.24 19.36 2.95
CA HIS A 287 -11.15 20.45 2.68
C HIS A 287 -11.42 20.53 1.16
N ASP A 288 -12.65 20.27 0.77
CA ASP A 288 -13.18 20.45 -0.56
C ASP A 288 -13.90 21.82 -0.65
N PRO A 289 -13.61 22.65 -1.66
CA PRO A 289 -14.22 23.99 -1.77
C PRO A 289 -15.75 23.99 -1.88
N GLU A 290 -16.36 22.92 -2.39
CA GLU A 290 -17.80 22.83 -2.60
C GLU A 290 -18.49 22.04 -1.48
N LYS A 291 -17.85 20.95 -1.05
CA LYS A 291 -18.45 19.98 -0.12
C LYS A 291 -18.02 20.16 1.33
N GLY A 292 -17.10 21.08 1.61
CA GLY A 292 -16.53 21.23 2.95
C GLY A 292 -15.56 20.09 3.28
N ALA A 293 -15.51 19.65 4.54
CA ALA A 293 -14.57 18.62 4.95
C ALA A 293 -15.03 17.23 4.49
N VAL A 294 -14.23 16.56 3.65
CA VAL A 294 -14.55 15.25 3.08
C VAL A 294 -13.52 14.21 3.50
N LEU A 295 -14.01 13.04 3.92
CA LEU A 295 -13.17 11.88 4.21
C LEU A 295 -12.59 11.31 2.91
N GLN A 296 -11.25 11.32 2.79
CA GLN A 296 -10.57 10.87 1.58
C GLN A 296 -10.13 9.41 1.66
N PHE A 297 -10.72 8.56 0.84
CA PHE A 297 -10.33 7.15 0.74
C PHE A 297 -9.20 7.00 -0.29
N GLY A 298 -8.04 6.51 0.17
CA GLY A 298 -6.89 6.24 -0.69
C GLY A 298 -5.66 7.09 -0.35
N THR A 299 -4.74 7.17 -1.31
CA THR A 299 -3.51 7.98 -1.21
C THR A 299 -3.73 9.30 -1.92
N GLU A 300 -3.42 10.42 -1.26
CA GLU A 300 -3.47 11.75 -1.84
C GLU A 300 -2.06 12.28 -2.09
N ILE A 301 -1.86 12.88 -3.26
CA ILE A 301 -0.60 13.56 -3.62
C ILE A 301 -0.80 15.05 -3.40
N VAL A 302 -0.03 15.65 -2.50
CA VAL A 302 0.01 17.09 -2.28
C VAL A 302 1.33 17.62 -2.81
N THR A 303 1.28 18.61 -3.70
CA THR A 303 2.45 19.33 -4.21
C THR A 303 2.30 20.82 -3.90
N ASP A 304 3.39 21.49 -3.55
CA ASP A 304 3.38 22.94 -3.43
C ASP A 304 3.28 23.61 -4.81
N LYS A 305 2.76 24.83 -4.84
CA LYS A 305 2.71 25.66 -6.06
C LYS A 305 4.08 25.89 -6.74
N ASP A 306 5.17 25.81 -5.99
CA ASP A 306 6.52 26.07 -6.48
C ASP A 306 7.21 24.78 -6.99
N HIS A 307 6.52 23.62 -6.92
CA HIS A 307 7.03 22.29 -7.32
C HIS A 307 8.35 21.89 -6.63
N THR A 308 8.56 22.35 -5.39
CA THR A 308 9.76 22.06 -4.57
C THR A 308 9.49 21.09 -3.42
N LEU A 309 8.23 20.75 -3.15
CA LEU A 309 7.83 19.79 -2.14
C LEU A 309 6.64 18.95 -2.61
N ALA A 310 6.74 17.64 -2.42
CA ALA A 310 5.62 16.72 -2.61
C ALA A 310 5.42 15.81 -1.39
N ALA A 311 4.18 15.55 -1.00
CA ALA A 311 3.83 14.67 0.10
C ALA A 311 2.81 13.61 -0.34
N LEU A 312 2.98 12.38 0.15
CA LEU A 312 2.00 11.31 0.04
C LEU A 312 1.24 11.18 1.36
N LEU A 313 -0.04 11.52 1.33
CA LEU A 313 -0.94 11.41 2.48
C LEU A 313 -1.88 10.21 2.33
N GLY A 314 -2.43 9.73 3.43
CA GLY A 314 -3.55 8.78 3.41
C GLY A 314 -3.14 7.32 3.49
N ALA A 315 -3.98 6.48 2.88
CA ALA A 315 -3.78 5.04 2.89
C ALA A 315 -2.45 4.71 2.20
N SER A 316 -1.68 3.81 2.82
CA SER A 316 -0.47 3.29 2.19
C SER A 316 -0.85 2.62 0.87
N PRO A 317 -0.29 3.05 -0.27
CA PRO A 317 -0.66 2.50 -1.55
C PRO A 317 -0.23 1.04 -1.65
N GLY A 318 -1.18 0.16 -2.00
CA GLY A 318 -0.92 -1.25 -2.25
C GLY A 318 -0.09 -1.46 -3.52
N ALA A 319 0.27 -2.71 -3.80
CA ALA A 319 1.11 -3.08 -4.95
C ALA A 319 0.62 -2.50 -6.29
N SER A 320 -0.70 -2.48 -6.48
CA SER A 320 -1.33 -2.03 -7.72
C SER A 320 -1.46 -0.52 -7.83
N THR A 321 -1.39 0.23 -6.72
CA THR A 321 -1.59 1.67 -6.72
C THR A 321 -0.29 2.46 -6.55
N SER A 322 0.76 1.88 -5.94
CA SER A 322 2.01 2.61 -5.72
C SER A 322 2.74 3.01 -7.01
N PRO A 323 2.86 2.18 -8.07
CA PRO A 323 3.49 2.63 -9.31
C PRO A 323 2.76 3.79 -10.00
N PRO A 324 1.44 3.73 -10.28
CA PRO A 324 0.77 4.85 -10.95
C PRO A 324 0.78 6.13 -10.11
N ILE A 325 0.67 6.05 -8.78
CA ILE A 325 0.79 7.23 -7.89
C ILE A 325 2.15 7.89 -8.04
N MET A 326 3.24 7.10 -8.05
CA MET A 326 4.58 7.67 -8.22
C MET A 326 4.79 8.26 -9.62
N LEU A 327 4.23 7.64 -10.67
CA LEU A 327 4.27 8.18 -12.02
C LEU A 327 3.51 9.51 -12.14
N ASP A 328 2.34 9.61 -11.50
CA ASP A 328 1.57 10.86 -11.45
C ASP A 328 2.26 11.93 -10.60
N LEU A 329 2.94 11.52 -9.53
CA LEU A 329 3.79 12.44 -8.75
C LEU A 329 4.90 13.02 -9.62
N LEU A 330 5.60 12.21 -10.41
CA LEU A 330 6.66 12.70 -11.30
C LEU A 330 6.13 13.74 -12.29
N LYS A 331 4.95 13.50 -12.88
CA LYS A 331 4.28 14.49 -13.76
C LYS A 331 3.96 15.80 -13.05
N LYS A 332 3.45 15.74 -11.82
CA LYS A 332 3.04 16.91 -11.05
C LYS A 332 4.22 17.70 -10.47
N ALA A 333 5.23 17.00 -9.98
CA ALA A 333 6.36 17.61 -9.27
C ALA A 333 7.55 17.96 -10.20
N PHE A 334 7.67 17.30 -11.36
CA PHE A 334 8.80 17.47 -12.27
C PHE A 334 8.36 17.61 -13.74
N PRO A 335 7.42 18.53 -14.07
CA PRO A 335 6.88 18.63 -15.42
C PRO A 335 7.97 18.96 -16.47
N GLU A 336 8.95 19.79 -16.12
CA GLU A 336 10.05 20.16 -17.01
C GLU A 336 10.96 18.96 -17.32
N GLN A 337 11.29 18.14 -16.31
CA GLN A 337 12.15 16.96 -16.48
C GLN A 337 11.42 15.84 -17.23
N MET A 338 10.11 15.72 -17.02
CA MET A 338 9.22 14.86 -17.82
C MET A 338 9.33 15.21 -19.30
N ALA A 339 9.15 16.49 -19.64
CA ALA A 339 9.30 16.98 -21.01
C ALA A 339 10.73 16.86 -21.56
N ALA A 340 11.75 17.01 -20.71
CA ALA A 340 13.16 16.93 -21.07
C ALA A 340 13.69 15.50 -21.29
N GLY A 341 12.83 14.48 -21.26
CA GLY A 341 13.17 13.11 -21.66
C GLY A 341 12.93 12.03 -20.60
N TRP A 342 12.47 12.37 -19.38
CA TRP A 342 12.09 11.34 -18.41
C TRP A 342 10.93 10.47 -18.92
N GLU A 343 10.00 11.01 -19.70
CA GLU A 343 8.93 10.20 -20.31
C GLU A 343 9.45 9.05 -21.18
N ALA A 344 10.43 9.34 -22.05
CA ALA A 344 11.06 8.32 -22.88
C ALA A 344 11.78 7.27 -22.03
N ARG A 345 12.45 7.70 -20.95
CA ARG A 345 13.10 6.78 -20.01
C ARG A 345 12.09 5.92 -19.25
N LEU A 346 10.97 6.50 -18.83
CA LEU A 346 9.90 5.78 -18.15
C LEU A 346 9.26 4.74 -19.07
N ALA A 347 9.06 5.03 -20.35
CA ALA A 347 8.57 4.04 -21.32
C ALA A 347 9.53 2.85 -21.50
N GLN A 348 10.84 3.05 -21.33
CA GLN A 348 11.81 1.93 -21.34
C GLN A 348 11.71 1.06 -20.09
N ILE A 349 11.43 1.67 -18.92
CA ILE A 349 11.32 0.97 -17.63
C ILE A 349 9.96 0.29 -17.49
N VAL A 350 8.90 0.95 -17.97
CA VAL A 350 7.51 0.52 -17.95
C VAL A 350 6.97 0.57 -19.39
N PRO A 351 7.13 -0.50 -20.19
CA PRO A 351 6.73 -0.51 -21.61
C PRO A 351 5.25 -0.19 -21.87
N SER A 352 4.39 -0.38 -20.86
CA SER A 352 2.97 -0.03 -20.91
C SER A 352 2.66 1.40 -20.46
N TYR A 353 3.66 2.24 -20.18
CA TYR A 353 3.45 3.61 -19.72
C TYR A 353 2.62 4.41 -20.73
N GLY A 354 1.54 5.04 -20.25
CA GLY A 354 0.60 5.79 -21.09
C GLY A 354 -0.38 4.93 -21.90
N ARG A 355 -0.35 3.59 -21.77
CA ARG A 355 -1.21 2.67 -22.52
C ARG A 355 -2.18 1.93 -21.60
N LYS A 356 -3.40 1.69 -22.08
CA LYS A 356 -4.41 0.90 -21.35
C LYS A 356 -4.26 -0.58 -21.69
N LEU A 357 -3.97 -1.42 -20.69
CA LEU A 357 -3.86 -2.87 -20.86
C LEU A 357 -5.22 -3.53 -21.06
N ASN A 358 -6.24 -3.07 -20.33
CA ASN A 358 -7.59 -3.64 -20.33
C ASN A 358 -8.24 -3.70 -21.72
N ASP A 359 -7.83 -2.78 -22.61
CA ASP A 359 -8.47 -2.60 -23.91
C ASP A 359 -7.79 -3.45 -25.00
N SER A 360 -6.70 -4.16 -24.67
CA SER A 360 -5.91 -4.93 -25.64
C SER A 360 -5.42 -6.25 -25.04
N PRO A 361 -6.03 -7.39 -25.44
CA PRO A 361 -5.53 -8.73 -25.11
C PRO A 361 -4.08 -8.94 -25.57
N ALA A 362 -3.72 -8.47 -26.77
CA ALA A 362 -2.37 -8.60 -27.32
C ALA A 362 -1.33 -7.88 -26.45
N LEU A 363 -1.58 -6.61 -26.09
CA LEU A 363 -0.69 -5.86 -25.19
C LEU A 363 -0.65 -6.47 -23.79
N THR A 364 -1.78 -6.96 -23.29
CA THR A 364 -1.84 -7.67 -22.02
C THR A 364 -0.91 -8.89 -22.03
N ASN A 365 -0.93 -9.70 -23.09
CA ASN A 365 -0.07 -10.87 -23.23
C ASN A 365 1.41 -10.48 -23.33
N GLU A 366 1.75 -9.47 -24.12
CA GLU A 366 3.11 -8.95 -24.25
C GLU A 366 3.70 -8.60 -22.87
N ILE A 367 3.01 -7.73 -22.13
CA ILE A 367 3.46 -7.24 -20.82
C ILE A 367 3.43 -8.37 -19.78
N ARG A 368 2.40 -9.21 -19.79
CA ARG A 368 2.29 -10.34 -18.85
C ARG A 368 3.40 -11.36 -19.06
N ARG A 369 3.71 -11.75 -20.30
CA ARG A 369 4.84 -12.64 -20.60
C ARG A 369 6.15 -12.03 -20.14
N GLN A 370 6.45 -10.80 -20.54
CA GLN A 370 7.70 -10.12 -20.17
C GLN A 370 7.90 -10.06 -18.65
N THR A 371 6.87 -9.64 -17.91
CA THR A 371 6.94 -9.52 -16.44
C THR A 371 6.99 -10.89 -15.77
N SER A 372 6.25 -11.86 -16.27
CA SER A 372 6.21 -13.21 -15.70
C SER A 372 7.51 -13.96 -15.94
N ASP A 373 8.13 -13.83 -17.11
CA ASP A 373 9.45 -14.40 -17.40
C ASP A 373 10.53 -13.81 -16.49
N THR A 374 10.51 -12.48 -16.33
CA THR A 374 11.45 -11.76 -15.46
C THR A 374 11.32 -12.19 -14.00
N LEU A 375 10.08 -12.33 -13.52
CA LEU A 375 9.78 -12.66 -12.12
C LEU A 375 9.65 -14.17 -11.86
N ARG A 376 9.75 -14.99 -12.91
CA ARG A 376 9.50 -16.44 -12.90
C ARG A 376 8.13 -16.79 -12.31
N LEU A 377 7.10 -16.10 -12.79
CA LEU A 377 5.71 -16.31 -12.39
C LEU A 377 4.96 -17.10 -13.46
N PRO A 378 3.91 -17.86 -13.08
CA PRO A 378 2.99 -18.45 -14.05
C PRO A 378 2.18 -17.35 -14.74
N TYR A 379 1.75 -17.61 -15.97
CA TYR A 379 0.85 -16.71 -16.70
C TYR A 379 -0.16 -17.47 -17.55
N LEU A 380 -1.21 -16.74 -17.97
CA LEU A 380 -2.20 -17.19 -18.95
C LEU A 380 -2.23 -16.20 -20.10
N ASP A 381 -2.20 -16.69 -21.33
CA ASP A 381 -2.46 -15.87 -22.50
C ASP A 381 -3.96 -15.65 -22.67
N VAL A 382 -4.33 -14.39 -22.86
CA VAL A 382 -5.68 -13.98 -23.22
C VAL A 382 -5.88 -14.23 -24.72
N PRO A 383 -6.96 -14.90 -25.15
CA PRO A 383 -7.30 -15.03 -26.55
C PRO A 383 -7.36 -13.65 -27.24
N VAL A 384 -6.60 -13.47 -28.31
CA VAL A 384 -6.51 -12.20 -29.06
C VAL A 384 -7.66 -12.05 -30.04
N GLU A 385 -8.17 -13.18 -30.54
CA GLU A 385 -9.37 -13.23 -31.35
C GLU A 385 -10.47 -14.00 -30.61
N THR A 386 -11.68 -13.42 -30.58
CA THR A 386 -13.02 -14.03 -30.41
C THR A 386 -13.87 -13.72 -29.16
N SER A 387 -15.18 -13.79 -29.47
CA SER A 387 -16.45 -13.58 -28.77
C SER A 387 -16.51 -13.84 -27.24
N PRO A 388 -17.43 -13.18 -26.49
CA PRO A 388 -17.55 -13.27 -25.02
C PRO A 388 -17.63 -14.68 -24.42
N ALA A 389 -18.02 -15.70 -25.20
CA ALA A 389 -18.13 -17.08 -24.76
C ALA A 389 -16.78 -17.75 -24.40
N VAL A 390 -15.68 -17.38 -25.07
CA VAL A 390 -14.34 -17.96 -24.81
C VAL A 390 -13.74 -17.44 -23.49
N MET A 391 -14.22 -16.31 -22.99
CA MET A 391 -13.73 -15.71 -21.74
C MET A 391 -14.23 -16.41 -20.46
N LEU A 392 -15.17 -17.37 -20.58
CA LEU A 392 -15.81 -18.03 -19.43
C LEU A 392 -15.19 -19.39 -19.07
N THR A 393 -14.36 -19.97 -19.94
CA THR A 393 -13.71 -21.28 -19.73
C THR A 393 -12.19 -21.13 -19.89
N PRO A 394 -11.44 -20.91 -18.80
CA PRO A 394 -10.01 -20.70 -18.90
C PRO A 394 -9.24 -22.01 -19.14
N PRO A 395 -8.22 -22.01 -20.02
CA PRO A 395 -7.32 -23.13 -20.23
C PRO A 395 -6.38 -23.33 -19.03
N PRO A 396 -5.67 -24.48 -18.96
CA PRO A 396 -4.64 -24.70 -17.94
C PRO A 396 -3.56 -23.62 -17.96
N VAL A 397 -3.03 -23.30 -16.77
CA VAL A 397 -2.03 -22.25 -16.55
C VAL A 397 -0.67 -22.70 -17.04
N THR A 398 0.03 -21.82 -17.77
CA THR A 398 1.42 -22.08 -18.15
C THR A 398 2.29 -22.03 -16.89
N PRO A 399 2.98 -23.13 -16.53
CA PRO A 399 3.82 -23.16 -15.34
C PRO A 399 5.00 -22.20 -15.50
N ALA A 400 5.50 -21.68 -14.37
CA ALA A 400 6.72 -20.90 -14.36
C ALA A 400 7.89 -21.72 -14.94
N VAL A 401 8.71 -21.10 -15.80
CA VAL A 401 9.93 -21.74 -16.31
C VAL A 401 10.86 -22.03 -15.11
N PRO A 402 11.30 -23.29 -14.91
CA PRO A 402 12.20 -23.63 -13.82
C PRO A 402 13.46 -22.77 -13.89
N ALA A 403 13.91 -22.29 -12.74
CA ALA A 403 15.22 -21.65 -12.67
C ALA A 403 16.29 -22.64 -13.16
N ALA A 404 17.07 -22.26 -14.17
CA ALA A 404 18.32 -22.95 -14.44
C ALA A 404 19.13 -22.98 -13.13
N PRO A 405 19.77 -24.11 -12.78
CA PRO A 405 20.53 -24.21 -11.55
C PRO A 405 21.55 -23.07 -11.53
N VAL A 406 21.45 -22.22 -10.51
CA VAL A 406 22.46 -21.20 -10.25
C VAL A 406 23.73 -21.98 -9.95
N LYS A 407 24.67 -22.03 -10.90
CA LYS A 407 26.05 -22.42 -10.59
C LYS A 407 26.51 -21.44 -9.54
N GLU A 408 26.65 -21.92 -8.31
CA GLU A 408 27.45 -21.24 -7.29
C GLU A 408 28.80 -20.92 -7.94
N SER A 409 29.02 -19.65 -8.25
CA SER A 409 30.34 -19.19 -8.63
C SER A 409 31.21 -19.35 -7.40
N ALA A 410 32.04 -20.40 -7.41
CA ALA A 410 33.10 -20.59 -6.44
C ALA A 410 33.86 -19.27 -6.31
N THR A 411 33.74 -18.64 -5.14
CA THR A 411 34.53 -17.47 -4.79
C THR A 411 35.99 -17.92 -4.75
N PRO A 412 36.93 -17.27 -5.45
CA PRO A 412 38.31 -17.70 -5.42
C PRO A 412 38.88 -17.40 -4.03
N THR A 413 39.06 -18.44 -3.22
CA THR A 413 39.80 -18.38 -1.97
C THR A 413 41.25 -17.98 -2.25
N ARG A 414 41.57 -16.70 -2.04
CA ARG A 414 42.97 -16.27 -1.84
C ARG A 414 43.43 -16.81 -0.49
N ASN A 415 44.38 -17.74 -0.54
CA ASN A 415 45.15 -18.22 0.60
C ASN A 415 45.81 -17.05 1.34
N CYS A 416 45.31 -16.70 2.52
CA CYS A 416 46.04 -15.90 3.49
C CYS A 416 46.41 -16.80 4.67
N ARG A 417 47.62 -17.39 4.62
CA ARG A 417 48.21 -18.11 5.75
C ARG A 417 48.68 -17.08 6.79
N ARG A 418 47.87 -16.87 7.83
CA ARG A 418 48.26 -16.62 9.24
C ARG A 418 47.11 -15.85 9.91
N CYS A 419 46.35 -16.54 10.75
CA CYS A 419 45.80 -16.05 12.02
C CYS A 419 45.12 -17.23 12.73
N LYS A 420 45.53 -17.51 13.98
CA LYS A 420 44.93 -18.53 14.85
C LYS A 420 43.52 -18.07 15.31
N PRO A 421 42.58 -18.99 15.57
CA PRO A 421 41.24 -18.61 16.02
C PRO A 421 41.22 -18.30 17.52
N PHE A 422 40.64 -17.15 17.87
CA PHE A 422 40.27 -16.80 19.24
C PHE A 422 38.85 -17.31 19.51
N ARG A 423 38.68 -18.23 20.46
CA ARG A 423 37.38 -18.63 21.01
C ARG A 423 37.05 -17.67 22.15
N HIS A 424 35.92 -16.98 22.10
CA HIS A 424 35.37 -16.30 23.29
C HIS A 424 34.15 -17.05 23.84
N ARG A 425 34.34 -17.47 25.08
CA ARG A 425 33.35 -17.95 26.04
C ARG A 425 32.55 -16.74 26.54
N VAL A 426 31.24 -16.92 26.70
CA VAL A 426 30.33 -15.96 27.33
C VAL A 426 30.40 -16.17 28.83
N ASP A 427 30.73 -15.14 29.60
CA ASP A 427 30.48 -15.08 31.04
C ASP A 427 29.90 -13.70 31.40
N THR A 428 29.00 -13.72 32.36
CA THR A 428 28.14 -12.61 32.81
C THR A 428 28.58 -12.12 34.20
N HIS A 429 28.10 -10.92 34.58
CA HIS A 429 28.35 -10.13 35.81
C HIS A 429 29.55 -9.17 35.67
N GLY A 430 29.56 -7.91 36.11
CA GLY A 430 28.64 -7.08 36.88
C GLY A 430 29.50 -6.04 37.65
N VAL A 431 29.05 -4.78 37.69
CA VAL A 431 29.39 -3.72 38.70
C VAL A 431 30.65 -2.83 38.48
N SER A 432 30.37 -1.57 38.09
CA SER A 432 30.76 -0.27 38.71
C SER A 432 32.14 0.41 38.55
N LEU A 433 32.03 1.75 38.46
CA LEU A 433 32.93 2.89 38.76
C LEU A 433 33.82 3.53 37.64
N GLN A 434 33.46 4.80 37.36
CA GLN A 434 34.15 5.95 36.73
C GLN A 434 35.48 6.35 37.42
N PRO A 435 36.20 7.44 37.01
CA PRO A 435 36.34 8.16 35.72
C PRO A 435 37.83 8.46 35.35
N ALA A 436 38.11 9.04 34.16
CA ALA A 436 38.89 10.29 33.98
C ALA A 436 39.62 10.45 32.62
N LEU A 437 39.58 11.70 32.15
CA LEU A 437 40.62 12.52 31.47
C LEU A 437 40.97 12.32 29.97
N ALA A 438 40.49 13.32 29.20
CA ALA A 438 41.25 14.30 28.40
C ALA A 438 42.17 13.86 27.24
N GLY A 439 41.90 14.40 26.05
CA GLY A 439 42.85 14.49 24.94
C GLY A 439 42.29 15.26 23.74
N ARG A 440 42.44 16.59 23.73
CA ARG A 440 42.23 17.48 22.58
C ARG A 440 43.27 17.20 21.49
N PHE A 441 42.89 17.23 20.21
CA PHE A 441 43.74 17.79 19.14
C PHE A 441 42.89 18.38 18.02
N PHE A 442 43.20 19.65 17.71
CA PHE A 442 42.76 20.44 16.57
C PHE A 442 43.61 20.10 15.33
N LEU A 443 43.07 20.27 14.10
CA LEU A 443 43.42 21.35 13.14
C LEU A 443 43.18 20.95 11.66
N HIS A 444 42.45 21.82 10.97
CA HIS A 444 42.63 22.33 9.59
C HIS A 444 42.34 21.52 8.30
N LEU A 445 41.32 22.04 7.60
CA LEU A 445 41.13 22.14 6.14
C LEU A 445 42.33 22.81 5.40
N PRO A 446 42.44 22.65 4.07
CA PRO A 446 41.90 23.70 3.17
C PRO A 446 41.20 23.18 1.90
N LEU A 447 40.28 24.03 1.42
CA LEU A 447 39.73 24.12 0.06
C LEU A 447 40.82 24.50 -0.97
N PRO A 448 40.50 24.43 -2.28
CA PRO A 448 40.39 25.71 -2.99
C PRO A 448 39.19 25.83 -3.94
N THR A 449 38.77 27.09 -4.03
CA THR A 449 37.90 27.78 -4.99
C THR A 449 38.44 27.80 -6.43
N ALA A 450 37.53 27.79 -7.41
CA ALA A 450 37.68 28.58 -8.64
C ALA A 450 36.32 28.90 -9.30
N THR A 451 36.16 30.16 -9.67
CA THR A 451 35.03 30.87 -10.27
C THR A 451 35.32 31.20 -11.75
N ARG A 452 34.30 31.15 -12.63
CA ARG A 452 34.03 32.08 -13.77
C ARG A 452 32.88 31.51 -14.63
N ASN A 453 31.69 32.12 -14.76
CA ASN A 453 31.26 33.33 -15.50
C ASN A 453 31.34 33.24 -17.04
N LEU A 454 30.18 33.35 -17.72
CA LEU A 454 29.81 34.10 -18.95
C LEU A 454 28.44 33.56 -19.46
N ARG A 455 27.30 34.26 -19.30
CA ARG A 455 26.66 35.29 -20.16
C ARG A 455 26.46 34.93 -21.65
N GLY A 456 25.19 35.03 -22.09
CA GLY A 456 24.76 35.19 -23.50
C GLY A 456 23.37 34.57 -23.74
N ARG A 457 22.25 35.27 -23.45
CA ARG A 457 21.37 36.00 -24.38
C ARG A 457 20.93 35.22 -25.63
N GLY A 458 19.61 35.06 -25.77
CA GLY A 458 18.94 34.68 -27.02
C GLY A 458 17.43 34.49 -26.81
N ALA A 459 16.67 35.59 -26.90
CA ALA A 459 15.22 35.57 -26.98
C ALA A 459 14.80 35.27 -28.43
N VAL A 460 13.77 34.43 -28.63
CA VAL A 460 12.93 34.43 -29.83
C VAL A 460 11.50 34.12 -29.40
N GLU A 461 10.61 35.10 -29.63
CA GLU A 461 9.15 34.98 -29.59
C GLU A 461 8.65 34.05 -30.70
N GLY A 462 7.61 33.28 -30.39
CA GLY A 462 6.92 32.44 -31.36
C GLY A 462 5.50 32.15 -30.87
N SER A 463 4.62 33.12 -31.08
CA SER A 463 3.17 33.03 -30.90
C SER A 463 2.57 31.91 -31.76
N GLY A 464 1.75 31.05 -31.14
CA GLY A 464 0.94 30.06 -31.84
C GLY A 464 -0.33 29.77 -31.05
N ALA A 465 -1.34 30.61 -31.24
CA ALA A 465 -2.69 30.41 -30.74
C ALA A 465 -3.38 29.28 -31.53
N LEU A 466 -3.86 28.24 -30.85
CA LEU A 466 -4.88 27.33 -31.39
C LEU A 466 -5.94 27.05 -30.32
N SER A 467 -7.06 27.74 -30.55
CA SER A 467 -8.46 27.36 -30.31
C SER A 467 -8.77 26.35 -29.20
N GLY A 468 -9.47 26.87 -28.19
CA GLY A 468 -10.21 26.08 -27.21
C GLY A 468 -11.34 25.26 -27.84
N ARG A 469 -11.50 24.04 -27.34
CA ARG A 469 -12.78 23.35 -27.21
C ARG A 469 -12.91 22.79 -25.79
N SER A 470 -13.88 23.38 -25.10
CA SER A 470 -14.73 22.84 -24.03
C SER A 470 -14.29 21.57 -23.30
N ARG A 471 -13.98 21.78 -22.01
CA ARG A 471 -14.28 20.85 -20.91
C ARG A 471 -15.79 20.60 -20.89
N GLU A 472 -16.22 19.37 -21.15
CA GLU A 472 -17.49 18.76 -20.69
C GLU A 472 -17.64 17.38 -21.34
N GLU A 473 -16.94 16.34 -20.82
CA GLU A 473 -17.26 14.93 -21.16
C GLU A 473 -16.53 13.88 -20.27
N LEU A 474 -16.32 14.18 -18.99
CA LEU A 474 -15.56 13.29 -18.08
C LEU A 474 -16.31 12.84 -16.81
N HIS A 475 -17.64 12.94 -16.77
CA HIS A 475 -18.46 12.47 -15.65
C HIS A 475 -19.48 11.35 -15.97
N GLY A 476 -19.37 10.70 -17.14
CA GLY A 476 -20.44 9.85 -17.67
C GLY A 476 -20.29 8.33 -17.58
N TRP A 477 -19.53 7.72 -16.65
CA TRP A 477 -19.39 6.25 -16.64
C TRP A 477 -19.37 5.55 -15.26
N ILE A 478 -19.78 6.21 -14.17
CA ILE A 478 -19.95 5.56 -12.85
C ILE A 478 -21.42 5.38 -12.43
N HIS A 479 -22.39 5.94 -13.17
CA HIS A 479 -23.81 5.74 -12.92
C HIS A 479 -24.53 5.19 -14.15
N ALA A 480 -24.57 3.88 -14.29
CA ALA A 480 -25.46 3.20 -15.23
C ALA A 480 -25.96 1.87 -14.66
N CYS A 481 -26.84 1.96 -13.67
CA CYS A 481 -27.89 0.98 -13.41
C CYS A 481 -29.07 1.72 -12.77
N PRO A 482 -30.17 2.00 -13.49
CA PRO A 482 -31.35 2.56 -12.85
C PRO A 482 -32.01 1.46 -12.02
N ALA A 483 -32.13 1.70 -10.72
CA ALA A 483 -32.95 0.89 -9.83
C ALA A 483 -34.42 1.01 -10.28
N ALA A 484 -35.06 -0.13 -10.57
CA ALA A 484 -36.49 -0.20 -10.79
C ALA A 484 -37.24 0.12 -9.47
N PRO A 485 -38.33 0.91 -9.49
CA PRO A 485 -39.07 1.23 -8.27
C PRO A 485 -39.83 -0.01 -7.76
N TYR A 486 -39.50 -0.41 -6.54
CA TYR A 486 -40.19 -1.45 -5.78
C TYR A 486 -41.59 -0.95 -5.38
N ARG A 487 -42.66 -1.59 -5.89
CA ARG A 487 -44.03 -1.39 -5.41
C ARG A 487 -44.25 -2.24 -4.15
N PRO A 488 -44.69 -1.68 -3.01
CA PRO A 488 -45.03 -2.49 -1.84
C PRO A 488 -46.30 -3.31 -2.12
N ALA A 489 -46.22 -4.61 -1.82
CA ALA A 489 -47.35 -5.53 -1.87
C ALA A 489 -48.44 -5.13 -0.86
N THR A 490 -49.67 -5.05 -1.35
CA THR A 490 -50.89 -4.85 -0.58
C THR A 490 -51.17 -6.08 0.30
N LYS A 491 -51.50 -5.85 1.58
CA LYS A 491 -52.02 -6.89 2.49
C LYS A 491 -53.38 -7.40 1.99
N PRO A 492 -53.67 -8.71 2.04
CA PRO A 492 -55.01 -9.22 1.77
C PRO A 492 -55.95 -8.89 2.94
N GLY A 493 -57.12 -8.34 2.59
CA GLY A 493 -58.17 -7.95 3.52
C GLY A 493 -58.79 -9.16 4.24
N ARG A 494 -59.09 -8.96 5.52
CA ARG A 494 -60.03 -9.79 6.28
C ARG A 494 -61.45 -9.40 5.87
N GLY A 495 -62.15 -10.27 5.16
CA GLY A 495 -63.60 -10.23 5.04
C GLY A 495 -64.23 -11.10 6.12
N ARG A 496 -65.02 -10.49 7.01
CA ARG A 496 -66.07 -11.17 7.79
C ARG A 496 -67.40 -10.89 7.09
N ARG A 497 -67.94 -11.88 6.40
CA ARG A 497 -69.33 -12.38 6.45
C ARG A 497 -69.51 -13.42 5.36
#